data_AF-A0A367FFY6-F1
#
_entry.id   AF-A0A367FFY6-F1
#
_cell.length_a   1.000
_cell.length_b   1.000
_cell.length_c   1.000
_cell.angle_alpha   90.00
_cell.angle_beta   90.00
_cell.angle_gamma   90.00
#
_symmetry.space_group_name_H-M   'P 1'
#
loop_
_entity.id
_entity.type
_entity.pdbx_description
1 polymer ?
#
loop_
_entity_poly.entity_id
_entity_poly.type
_entity_poly.pdbx_seq_one_letter_code
_entity_poly.pdbx_strand_id
1 'polypeptide(L)'
;MHPLDNPAWASLTGPHAHFAERRGNALRYPVEVSPFVALPADPEPADWEDMAALAGPGGLVPFAAFAATPPEGWEVVDSVEGVQLSGEDVMGAPDPEAVILGPGDVPDMLDLVERARPGPFAIRTFEMGTYLGIRRDGVLVAMAGERLHPPGWTEVSAVCTDEAFRGQGLGSRLVLAVAAGIRDRGEIPFLHAAAFNTTAIRLYQALGFRLRRQAMFPAVRVPADVPVA
;
A
#
# COMPACT_ATOMS: atom_id res chain seq x y z
N MET A 1 15.92 -13.41 -3.59
CA MET A 1 14.57 -13.04 -3.08
C MET A 1 13.90 -12.16 -4.12
N HIS A 2 12.61 -12.37 -4.41
CA HIS A 2 11.91 -11.53 -5.37
C HIS A 2 11.55 -10.17 -4.72
N PRO A 3 11.58 -9.03 -5.43
CA PRO A 3 11.28 -7.71 -4.82
C PRO A 3 9.90 -7.65 -4.15
N LEU A 4 8.91 -8.37 -4.69
CA LEU A 4 7.57 -8.47 -4.12
C LEU A 4 7.46 -9.38 -2.87
N ASP A 5 8.50 -10.12 -2.48
CA ASP A 5 8.44 -10.94 -1.26
C ASP A 5 8.57 -10.09 0.02
N ASN A 6 9.17 -8.91 -0.09
CA ASN A 6 9.23 -7.91 0.98
C ASN A 6 9.10 -6.50 0.33
N PRO A 7 7.90 -6.14 -0.15
CA PRO A 7 7.72 -5.00 -1.03
C PRO A 7 7.94 -3.66 -0.32
N ALA A 8 7.60 -3.54 0.98
CA ALA A 8 7.89 -2.35 1.76
C ALA A 8 9.41 -2.12 1.90
N TRP A 9 10.16 -3.18 2.24
CA TRP A 9 11.62 -3.12 2.29
C TRP A 9 12.21 -2.73 0.94
N ALA A 10 11.86 -3.46 -0.12
CA ALA A 10 12.38 -3.24 -1.46
C ALA A 10 12.09 -1.82 -1.98
N SER A 11 10.92 -1.26 -1.63
CA SER A 11 10.58 0.13 -1.94
C SER A 11 11.50 1.10 -1.18
N LEU A 12 11.58 0.99 0.16
CA LEU A 12 12.33 1.90 1.03
C LEU A 12 13.85 1.79 0.87
N THR A 13 14.36 0.67 0.36
CA THR A 13 15.77 0.53 -0.05
C THR A 13 16.01 0.85 -1.52
N GLY A 14 14.97 1.22 -2.26
CA GLY A 14 14.97 1.42 -3.71
C GLY A 14 14.33 2.75 -4.11
N PRO A 15 13.33 2.76 -5.02
CA PRO A 15 12.69 3.99 -5.51
C PRO A 15 12.18 4.94 -4.41
N HIS A 16 11.73 4.40 -3.28
CA HIS A 16 11.23 5.16 -2.13
C HIS A 16 12.30 5.46 -1.06
N ALA A 17 13.59 5.31 -1.36
CA ALA A 17 14.66 5.61 -0.40
C ALA A 17 14.63 7.05 0.13
N HIS A 18 14.06 7.99 -0.64
CA HIS A 18 13.87 9.38 -0.24
C HIS A 18 12.80 9.57 0.85
N PHE A 19 11.91 8.59 1.08
CA PHE A 19 10.99 8.57 2.21
C PHE A 19 11.58 7.90 3.45
N ALA A 20 12.64 7.10 3.32
CA ALA A 20 13.03 6.18 4.38
C ALA A 20 13.57 6.88 5.63
N GLU A 21 12.83 6.77 6.73
CA GLU A 21 13.38 6.98 8.06
C GLU A 21 14.06 5.68 8.51
N ARG A 22 15.36 5.76 8.80
CA ARG A 22 16.22 4.59 9.02
C ARG A 22 16.86 4.61 10.40
N ARG A 23 16.90 3.45 11.03
CA ARG A 23 17.77 3.15 12.17
C ARG A 23 18.33 1.74 11.99
N GLY A 24 19.64 1.62 11.85
CA GLY A 24 20.29 0.37 11.42
C GLY A 24 19.63 -0.19 10.16
N ASN A 25 19.09 -1.40 10.28
CA ASN A 25 18.32 -2.04 9.22
C ASN A 25 16.84 -1.70 9.26
N ALA A 26 16.27 -1.23 10.37
CA ALA A 26 14.86 -0.88 10.44
C ALA A 26 14.53 0.34 9.58
N LEU A 27 13.43 0.25 8.82
CA LEU A 27 12.94 1.32 7.95
C LEU A 27 11.47 1.60 8.23
N ARG A 28 11.07 2.86 8.13
CA ARG A 28 9.66 3.24 8.06
C ARG A 28 9.44 4.39 7.09
N TYR A 29 8.21 4.49 6.61
CA TYR A 29 7.74 5.74 5.99
C TYR A 29 7.48 6.79 7.08
N PRO A 30 7.53 8.10 6.75
CA PRO A 30 6.98 9.13 7.61
C PRO A 30 5.48 8.84 7.79
N VAL A 31 4.98 8.98 9.02
CA VAL A 31 3.60 8.59 9.37
C VAL A 31 2.53 9.33 8.57
N GLU A 32 2.85 10.52 8.05
CA GLU A 32 1.98 11.30 7.17
C GLU A 32 1.88 10.74 5.75
N VAL A 33 2.88 9.94 5.31
CA VAL A 33 2.94 9.31 4.00
C VAL A 33 2.33 7.92 4.05
N SER A 34 2.75 7.09 5.00
CA SER A 34 2.25 5.72 5.17
C SER A 34 2.59 5.21 6.57
N PRO A 35 1.74 4.39 7.20
CA PRO A 35 2.07 3.79 8.48
C PRO A 35 3.05 2.61 8.34
N PHE A 36 3.34 2.15 7.12
CA PHE A 36 4.10 0.91 6.94
C PHE A 36 5.55 1.02 7.40
N VAL A 37 6.01 -0.08 7.97
CA VAL A 37 7.41 -0.31 8.32
C VAL A 37 7.99 -1.44 7.49
N ALA A 38 9.31 -1.59 7.53
CA ALA A 38 10.03 -2.69 6.92
C ALA A 38 11.24 -3.11 7.76
N LEU A 39 11.43 -4.43 7.83
CA LEU A 39 12.60 -5.11 8.37
C LEU A 39 13.19 -6.04 7.29
N PRO A 40 14.44 -6.50 7.44
CA PRO A 40 14.97 -7.57 6.60
C PRO A 40 14.05 -8.79 6.63
N ALA A 41 14.14 -9.66 5.61
CA ALA A 41 13.29 -10.85 5.54
C ALA A 41 13.51 -11.82 6.72
N ASP A 42 14.75 -11.91 7.19
CA ASP A 42 15.17 -12.66 8.36
C ASP A 42 15.73 -11.66 9.38
N PRO A 43 14.87 -10.98 10.15
CA PRO A 43 15.30 -9.94 11.08
C PRO A 43 16.04 -10.52 12.28
N GLU A 44 17.15 -9.91 12.65
CA GLU A 44 17.88 -10.19 13.88
C GLU A 44 17.27 -9.42 15.06
N PRO A 45 17.54 -9.81 16.32
CA PRO A 45 17.04 -9.09 17.50
C PRO A 45 17.33 -7.58 17.47
N ALA A 46 18.52 -7.18 17.00
CA ALA A 46 18.90 -5.78 16.87
C ALA A 46 18.01 -5.01 15.88
N ASP A 47 17.50 -5.65 14.83
CA ASP A 47 16.60 -5.02 13.87
C ASP A 47 15.25 -4.67 14.52
N TRP A 48 14.78 -5.53 15.43
CA TRP A 48 13.58 -5.27 16.22
C TRP A 48 13.79 -4.16 17.26
N GLU A 49 14.96 -4.12 17.91
CA GLU A 49 15.32 -3.02 18.81
C GLU A 49 15.36 -1.67 18.08
N ASP A 50 15.93 -1.64 16.88
CA ASP A 50 15.94 -0.45 16.04
C ASP A 50 14.52 -0.04 15.60
N MET A 51 13.66 -1.01 15.28
CA MET A 51 12.25 -0.73 14.99
C MET A 51 11.52 -0.16 16.20
N ALA A 52 11.72 -0.72 17.39
CA ALA A 52 11.14 -0.21 18.62
C ALA A 52 11.53 1.25 18.86
N ALA A 53 12.79 1.58 18.61
CA ALA A 53 13.26 2.93 18.82
C ALA A 53 12.81 3.93 17.73
N LEU A 54 12.54 3.47 16.50
CA LEU A 54 11.90 4.28 15.46
C LEU A 54 10.41 4.54 15.75
N ALA A 55 9.69 3.51 16.22
CA ALA A 55 8.25 3.57 16.43
C ALA A 55 7.85 4.14 17.80
N GLY A 56 8.76 4.07 18.78
CA GLY A 56 8.55 4.51 20.15
C GLY A 56 7.77 3.49 21.01
N PRO A 57 7.83 3.61 22.35
CA PRO A 57 7.13 2.69 23.25
C PRO A 57 5.63 2.66 23.00
N GLY A 58 5.04 1.47 22.91
CA GLY A 58 3.62 1.28 22.59
C GLY A 58 3.23 1.65 21.15
N GLY A 59 4.18 2.05 20.30
CA GLY A 59 3.96 2.35 18.89
C GLY A 59 3.42 1.13 18.12
N LEU A 60 2.54 1.37 17.14
CA LEU A 60 2.06 0.35 16.23
C LEU A 60 2.91 0.33 14.96
N VAL A 61 3.38 -0.85 14.56
CA VAL A 61 4.18 -1.05 13.36
C VAL A 61 3.49 -2.05 12.41
N PRO A 62 2.70 -1.56 11.44
CA PRO A 62 2.07 -2.41 10.44
C PRO A 62 3.03 -2.77 9.31
N PHE A 63 3.03 -4.03 8.92
CA PHE A 63 3.86 -4.55 7.83
C PHE A 63 3.02 -4.83 6.58
N ALA A 64 3.57 -4.48 5.41
CA ALA A 64 2.97 -4.79 4.12
C ALA A 64 3.56 -6.08 3.53
N ALA A 65 2.99 -7.24 3.92
CA ALA A 65 3.47 -8.59 3.61
C ALA A 65 4.75 -8.99 4.36
N PHE A 66 4.61 -9.48 5.60
CA PHE A 66 5.71 -9.89 6.45
C PHE A 66 5.40 -11.21 7.17
N ALA A 67 6.41 -12.07 7.27
CA ALA A 67 6.24 -13.45 7.74
C ALA A 67 7.08 -13.80 8.99
N ALA A 68 7.99 -12.92 9.42
CA ALA A 68 8.77 -13.21 10.63
C ALA A 68 7.88 -13.07 11.87
N THR A 69 8.14 -13.94 12.85
CA THR A 69 7.47 -13.89 14.15
C THR A 69 8.12 -12.79 14.99
N PRO A 70 7.34 -11.87 15.58
CA PRO A 70 7.89 -10.89 16.52
C PRO A 70 8.56 -11.57 17.71
N PRO A 71 9.64 -11.00 18.28
CA PRO A 71 10.28 -11.54 19.46
C PRO A 71 9.38 -11.40 20.69
N GLU A 72 9.76 -12.08 21.77
CA GLU A 72 9.05 -12.00 23.05
C GLU A 72 8.89 -10.54 23.52
N GLY A 73 7.73 -10.23 24.12
CA GLY A 73 7.37 -8.88 24.57
C GLY A 73 6.62 -8.04 23.54
N TRP A 74 6.73 -8.36 22.24
CA TRP A 74 5.93 -7.72 21.20
C TRP A 74 4.54 -8.35 21.11
N GLU A 75 3.51 -7.51 21.02
CA GLU A 75 2.12 -7.94 20.88
C GLU A 75 1.71 -7.89 19.41
N VAL A 76 1.19 -9.00 18.87
CA VAL A 76 0.48 -8.96 17.57
C VAL A 76 -0.93 -8.44 17.83
N VAL A 77 -1.18 -7.18 17.47
CA VAL A 77 -2.45 -6.49 17.74
C VAL A 77 -3.51 -6.86 16.71
N ASP A 78 -3.10 -6.98 15.46
CA ASP A 78 -3.96 -7.38 14.36
C ASP A 78 -3.14 -8.15 13.32
N SER A 79 -3.79 -9.00 12.54
CA SER A 79 -3.16 -9.75 11.46
C SER A 79 -4.18 -10.12 10.40
N VAL A 80 -4.13 -9.42 9.27
CA VAL A 80 -5.04 -9.66 8.15
C VAL A 80 -4.41 -10.64 7.17
N GLU A 81 -5.11 -11.73 6.87
CA GLU A 81 -4.78 -12.60 5.74
C GLU A 81 -5.10 -11.88 4.43
N GLY A 82 -4.21 -12.01 3.45
CA GLY A 82 -4.52 -11.59 2.10
C GLY A 82 -3.70 -12.26 1.03
N VAL A 83 -3.82 -11.71 -0.16
CA VAL A 83 -3.21 -12.23 -1.38
C VAL A 83 -2.46 -11.10 -2.06
N GLN A 84 -1.34 -11.48 -2.66
CA GLN A 84 -0.60 -10.64 -3.59
C GLN A 84 -0.92 -11.13 -5.00
N LEU A 85 -1.35 -10.21 -5.86
CA LEU A 85 -1.58 -10.47 -7.27
C LEU A 85 -0.58 -9.67 -8.11
N SER A 86 0.03 -10.34 -9.08
CA SER A 86 0.95 -9.74 -10.04
C SER A 86 0.24 -9.50 -11.37
N GLY A 87 0.58 -8.40 -12.03
CA GLY A 87 -0.08 -7.94 -13.25
C GLY A 87 0.83 -8.03 -14.47
N GLU A 88 1.68 -9.05 -14.62
CA GLU A 88 2.62 -9.20 -15.73
C GLU A 88 1.96 -9.16 -17.11
N ASP A 89 0.70 -9.58 -17.21
CA ASP A 89 -0.09 -9.54 -18.45
C ASP A 89 -1.05 -8.33 -18.52
N VAL A 90 -1.08 -7.51 -17.47
CA VAL A 90 -1.96 -6.33 -17.39
C VAL A 90 -1.27 -5.15 -18.08
N MET A 91 -1.73 -4.84 -19.29
CA MET A 91 -1.25 -3.68 -20.05
C MET A 91 -1.87 -2.36 -19.57
N GLY A 92 -3.06 -2.42 -18.99
CA GLY A 92 -3.84 -1.24 -18.64
C GLY A 92 -4.50 -0.58 -19.87
N ALA A 93 -5.32 0.43 -19.61
CA ALA A 93 -5.90 1.30 -20.62
C ALA A 93 -6.18 2.67 -19.98
N PRO A 94 -5.82 3.79 -20.62
CA PRO A 94 -6.14 5.11 -20.10
C PRO A 94 -7.66 5.31 -20.06
N ASP A 95 -8.12 6.12 -19.11
CA ASP A 95 -9.52 6.50 -19.01
C ASP A 95 -9.69 7.99 -19.30
N PRO A 96 -10.51 8.38 -20.30
CA PRO A 96 -10.67 9.78 -20.67
C PRO A 96 -11.41 10.63 -19.64
N GLU A 97 -12.13 10.03 -18.68
CA GLU A 97 -12.75 10.75 -17.55
C GLU A 97 -11.81 10.88 -16.35
N ALA A 98 -10.72 10.09 -16.30
CA ALA A 98 -9.80 10.12 -15.18
C ALA A 98 -8.95 11.40 -15.21
N VAL A 99 -8.93 12.11 -14.09
CA VAL A 99 -8.06 13.26 -13.87
C VAL A 99 -6.94 12.88 -12.91
N ILE A 100 -5.75 13.45 -13.11
CA ILE A 100 -4.66 13.33 -12.15
C ILE A 100 -5.02 14.13 -10.90
N LEU A 101 -4.94 13.50 -9.74
CA LEU A 101 -5.17 14.13 -8.44
C LEU A 101 -3.84 14.63 -7.87
N GLY A 102 -3.83 15.86 -7.38
CA GLY A 102 -2.64 16.50 -6.82
C GLY A 102 -2.88 17.07 -5.42
N PRO A 103 -1.94 17.91 -4.91
CA PRO A 103 -2.03 18.49 -3.57
C PRO A 103 -3.34 19.25 -3.28
N GLY A 104 -3.93 19.88 -4.31
CA GLY A 104 -5.21 20.59 -4.18
C GLY A 104 -6.42 19.68 -3.98
N ASP A 105 -6.30 18.39 -4.33
CA ASP A 105 -7.38 17.40 -4.23
C ASP A 105 -7.33 16.63 -2.91
N VAL A 106 -6.30 16.80 -2.08
CA VAL A 106 -6.11 16.05 -0.82
C VAL A 106 -7.34 16.10 0.11
N PRO A 107 -8.02 17.25 0.30
CA PRO A 107 -9.27 17.29 1.06
C PRO A 107 -10.34 16.33 0.50
N ASP A 108 -10.56 16.32 -0.81
CA ASP A 108 -11.54 15.45 -1.47
C ASP A 108 -11.14 13.97 -1.41
N MET A 109 -9.83 13.68 -1.50
CA MET A 109 -9.29 12.32 -1.37
C MET A 109 -9.53 11.77 0.03
N LEU A 110 -9.21 12.55 1.07
CA LEU A 110 -9.43 12.17 2.47
C LEU A 110 -10.92 11.97 2.77
N ASP A 111 -11.76 12.86 2.26
CA ASP A 111 -13.21 12.80 2.39
C ASP A 111 -13.79 11.51 1.75
N LEU A 112 -13.34 11.15 0.54
CA LEU A 112 -13.72 9.88 -0.10
C LEU A 112 -13.18 8.65 0.65
N VAL A 113 -11.95 8.70 1.16
CA VAL A 113 -11.35 7.62 1.98
C VAL A 113 -12.17 7.39 3.24
N GLU A 114 -12.60 8.44 3.93
CA GLU A 114 -13.36 8.32 5.18
C GLU A 114 -14.68 7.56 4.96
N ARG A 115 -15.37 7.85 3.85
CA ARG A 115 -16.60 7.15 3.45
C ARG A 115 -16.35 5.73 2.96
N ALA A 116 -15.38 5.55 2.07
CA ALA A 116 -15.22 4.29 1.34
C ALA A 116 -14.29 3.28 2.03
N ARG A 117 -13.46 3.74 2.98
CA ARG A 117 -12.52 2.96 3.80
C ARG A 117 -11.66 1.95 2.99
N PRO A 118 -10.88 2.40 1.99
CA PRO A 118 -10.04 1.51 1.16
C PRO A 118 -8.83 0.90 1.88
N GLY A 119 -8.55 1.32 3.11
CA GLY A 119 -7.32 1.01 3.83
C GLY A 119 -6.60 2.29 4.26
N PRO A 120 -5.37 2.19 4.78
CA PRO A 120 -4.61 3.33 5.26
C PRO A 120 -4.37 4.36 4.15
N PHE A 121 -4.72 5.61 4.44
CA PHE A 121 -4.44 6.76 3.59
C PHE A 121 -4.31 8.00 4.49
N ALA A 122 -3.17 8.68 4.39
CA ALA A 122 -2.80 9.84 5.18
C ALA A 122 -2.60 11.06 4.27
N ILE A 123 -2.38 12.23 4.88
CA ILE A 123 -2.38 13.53 4.19
C ILE A 123 -1.32 13.65 3.09
N ARG A 124 -0.23 12.85 3.16
CA ARG A 124 0.85 12.80 2.16
C ARG A 124 0.95 11.45 1.44
N THR A 125 -0.03 10.55 1.58
CA THR A 125 -0.02 9.26 0.86
C THR A 125 -0.04 9.44 -0.66
N PHE A 126 -0.63 10.54 -1.14
CA PHE A 126 -0.60 10.87 -2.57
C PHE A 126 0.83 11.09 -3.11
N GLU A 127 1.82 11.38 -2.25
CA GLU A 127 3.22 11.55 -2.66
C GLU A 127 3.88 10.23 -3.08
N MET A 128 3.28 9.08 -2.75
CA MET A 128 3.82 7.75 -3.08
C MET A 128 3.73 7.38 -4.57
N GLY A 129 3.04 8.18 -5.38
CA GLY A 129 2.98 8.00 -6.83
C GLY A 129 1.76 8.68 -7.45
N THR A 130 1.38 8.25 -8.65
CA THR A 130 0.26 8.86 -9.38
C THR A 130 -1.09 8.43 -8.80
N TYR A 131 -1.98 9.40 -8.58
CA TYR A 131 -3.37 9.17 -8.22
C TYR A 131 -4.30 9.68 -9.33
N LEU A 132 -5.30 8.87 -9.65
CA LEU A 132 -6.33 9.15 -10.64
C LEU A 132 -7.70 9.19 -9.98
N GLY A 133 -8.53 10.14 -10.40
CA GLY A 133 -9.88 10.31 -9.87
C GLY A 133 -10.93 10.51 -10.96
N ILE A 134 -12.16 10.13 -10.66
CA ILE A 134 -13.33 10.41 -11.51
C ILE A 134 -14.29 11.29 -10.70
N ARG A 135 -14.76 12.37 -11.32
CA ARG A 135 -15.67 13.34 -10.71
C ARG A 135 -17.08 13.27 -11.29
N ARG A 136 -18.09 13.57 -10.47
CA ARG A 136 -19.50 13.77 -10.86
C ARG A 136 -19.99 15.06 -10.22
N ASP A 137 -20.50 15.98 -11.03
CA ASP A 137 -20.94 17.31 -10.58
C ASP A 137 -19.89 18.03 -9.71
N GLY A 138 -18.62 17.88 -10.07
CA GLY A 138 -17.48 18.47 -9.36
C GLY A 138 -16.99 17.66 -8.14
N VAL A 139 -17.73 16.67 -7.67
CA VAL A 139 -17.38 15.84 -6.49
C VAL A 139 -16.53 14.64 -6.91
N LEU A 140 -15.47 14.33 -6.16
CA LEU A 140 -14.67 13.12 -6.35
C LEU A 140 -15.47 11.88 -5.90
N VAL A 141 -15.83 11.00 -6.84
CA VAL A 141 -16.68 9.83 -6.56
C VAL A 141 -15.93 8.50 -6.64
N ALA A 142 -14.76 8.47 -7.27
CA ALA A 142 -13.91 7.29 -7.31
C ALA A 142 -12.45 7.71 -7.47
N MET A 143 -11.54 6.95 -6.88
CA MET A 143 -10.11 7.12 -7.10
C MET A 143 -9.37 5.77 -7.04
N ALA A 144 -8.19 5.75 -7.64
CA ALA A 144 -7.16 4.74 -7.44
C ALA A 144 -5.81 5.41 -7.60
N GLY A 145 -4.76 4.84 -7.02
CA GLY A 145 -3.43 5.38 -7.20
C GLY A 145 -2.35 4.35 -6.96
N GLU A 146 -1.16 4.86 -6.73
CA GLU A 146 0.05 4.08 -6.56
C GLU A 146 0.48 4.06 -5.08
N ARG A 147 1.17 3.00 -4.67
CA ARG A 147 1.67 2.87 -3.29
C ARG A 147 3.09 2.29 -3.25
N LEU A 148 3.28 1.02 -2.90
CA LEU A 148 4.63 0.46 -2.80
C LEU A 148 5.30 0.43 -4.18
N HIS A 149 6.58 0.80 -4.24
CA HIS A 149 7.37 0.89 -5.47
C HIS A 149 8.67 0.07 -5.39
N PRO A 150 8.62 -1.27 -5.33
CA PRO A 150 9.81 -2.10 -5.46
C PRO A 150 10.48 -1.90 -6.84
N PRO A 151 11.81 -2.10 -6.98
CA PRO A 151 12.47 -1.95 -8.28
C PRO A 151 11.80 -2.77 -9.40
N GLY A 152 11.34 -2.08 -10.46
CA GLY A 152 10.65 -2.68 -11.61
C GLY A 152 9.14 -2.96 -11.41
N TRP A 153 8.58 -2.62 -10.25
CA TRP A 153 7.19 -2.90 -9.88
C TRP A 153 6.52 -1.70 -9.22
N THR A 154 5.25 -1.46 -9.50
CA THR A 154 4.47 -0.47 -8.77
C THR A 154 3.14 -1.07 -8.31
N GLU A 155 2.78 -0.79 -7.06
CA GLU A 155 1.55 -1.27 -6.44
C GLU A 155 0.38 -0.37 -6.84
N VAL A 156 -0.67 -0.96 -7.42
CA VAL A 156 -1.99 -0.32 -7.54
C VAL A 156 -2.68 -0.38 -6.18
N SER A 157 -3.14 0.77 -5.70
CA SER A 157 -3.70 0.91 -4.36
C SER A 157 -4.82 1.95 -4.28
N ALA A 158 -5.36 2.11 -3.07
CA ALA A 158 -6.40 3.09 -2.74
C ALA A 158 -7.61 3.08 -3.69
N VAL A 159 -7.94 1.90 -4.23
CA VAL A 159 -9.07 1.74 -5.15
C VAL A 159 -10.37 1.86 -4.35
N CYS A 160 -11.07 2.98 -4.50
CA CYS A 160 -12.37 3.18 -3.89
C CYS A 160 -13.35 3.88 -4.81
N THR A 161 -14.63 3.64 -4.53
CA THR A 161 -15.75 4.30 -5.18
C THR A 161 -16.80 4.57 -4.11
N ASP A 162 -17.29 5.80 -4.11
CA ASP A 162 -18.39 6.25 -3.28
C ASP A 162 -19.58 5.31 -3.45
N GLU A 163 -20.26 5.00 -2.35
CA GLU A 163 -21.31 3.98 -2.32
C GLU A 163 -22.43 4.27 -3.33
N ALA A 164 -22.79 5.54 -3.52
CA ALA A 164 -23.84 5.95 -4.45
C ALA A 164 -23.47 5.71 -5.93
N PHE A 165 -22.18 5.52 -6.23
CA PHE A 165 -21.65 5.39 -7.59
C PHE A 165 -21.07 3.99 -7.89
N ARG A 166 -21.25 3.03 -6.98
CA ARG A 166 -20.84 1.63 -7.19
C ARG A 166 -21.65 0.96 -8.31
N GLY A 167 -21.13 -0.13 -8.85
CA GLY A 167 -21.78 -0.91 -9.92
C GLY A 167 -21.63 -0.31 -11.33
N GLN A 168 -20.98 0.84 -11.47
CA GLN A 168 -20.75 1.53 -12.77
C GLN A 168 -19.39 1.19 -13.41
N GLY A 169 -18.62 0.27 -12.82
CA GLY A 169 -17.31 -0.14 -13.33
C GLY A 169 -16.15 0.85 -13.08
N LEU A 170 -16.36 1.91 -12.30
CA LEU A 170 -15.36 2.97 -12.07
C LEU A 170 -14.05 2.45 -11.48
N GLY A 171 -14.11 1.55 -10.49
CA GLY A 171 -12.91 0.95 -9.90
C GLY A 171 -12.07 0.17 -10.92
N SER A 172 -12.68 -0.66 -11.76
CA SER A 172 -11.97 -1.40 -12.82
C SER A 172 -11.30 -0.47 -13.82
N ARG A 173 -12.03 0.57 -14.24
CA ARG A 173 -11.54 1.59 -15.17
C ARG A 173 -10.31 2.30 -14.61
N LEU A 174 -10.37 2.73 -13.34
CA LEU A 174 -9.26 3.39 -12.66
C LEU A 174 -8.06 2.46 -12.43
N VAL A 175 -8.28 1.18 -12.07
CA VAL A 175 -7.19 0.19 -11.95
C VAL A 175 -6.45 0.01 -13.28
N LEU A 176 -7.18 -0.09 -14.40
CA LEU A 176 -6.58 -0.18 -15.72
C LEU A 176 -5.85 1.11 -16.12
N ALA A 177 -6.37 2.28 -15.75
CA ALA A 177 -5.72 3.56 -16.02
C ALA A 177 -4.42 3.73 -15.24
N VAL A 178 -4.41 3.36 -13.96
CA VAL A 178 -3.17 3.34 -13.15
C VAL A 178 -2.18 2.32 -13.73
N ALA A 179 -2.64 1.12 -14.09
CA ALA A 179 -1.79 0.10 -14.71
C ALA A 179 -1.18 0.58 -16.04
N ALA A 180 -1.90 1.35 -16.86
CA ALA A 180 -1.36 1.93 -18.08
C ALA A 180 -0.20 2.89 -17.77
N GLY A 181 -0.39 3.79 -16.79
CA GLY A 181 0.68 4.69 -16.35
C GLY A 181 1.92 3.96 -15.81
N ILE A 182 1.73 2.84 -15.11
CA ILE A 182 2.82 1.95 -14.66
C ILE A 182 3.56 1.33 -15.84
N ARG A 183 2.83 0.88 -16.87
CA ARG A 183 3.40 0.24 -18.06
C ARG A 183 4.14 1.20 -18.96
N ASP A 184 3.63 2.40 -19.13
CA ASP A 184 4.24 3.44 -19.99
C ASP A 184 5.67 3.80 -19.53
N ARG A 185 5.96 3.68 -18.24
CA ARG A 185 7.29 3.88 -17.66
C ARG A 185 8.12 2.60 -17.50
N GLY A 186 7.67 1.47 -18.06
CA GLY A 186 8.42 0.22 -18.12
C GLY A 186 8.36 -0.63 -16.85
N GLU A 187 7.39 -0.40 -15.97
CA GLU A 187 7.22 -1.15 -14.72
C GLU A 187 6.05 -2.14 -14.82
N ILE A 188 5.96 -3.04 -13.85
CA ILE A 188 4.90 -4.06 -13.78
C ILE A 188 3.94 -3.74 -12.63
N PRO A 189 2.62 -3.65 -12.90
CA PRO A 189 1.65 -3.44 -11.83
C PRO A 189 1.52 -4.70 -10.96
N PHE A 190 1.36 -4.51 -9.66
CA PHE A 190 0.92 -5.55 -8.73
C PHE A 190 -0.05 -4.95 -7.72
N LEU A 191 -0.71 -5.76 -6.91
CA LEU A 191 -1.54 -5.27 -5.82
C LEU A 191 -1.70 -6.32 -4.72
N HIS A 192 -2.17 -5.85 -3.57
CA HIS A 192 -2.66 -6.71 -2.50
C HIS A 192 -4.17 -6.58 -2.33
N ALA A 193 -4.80 -7.66 -1.89
CA ALA A 193 -6.18 -7.67 -1.44
C ALA A 193 -6.31 -8.51 -0.17
N ALA A 194 -7.16 -8.08 0.76
CA ALA A 194 -7.53 -8.92 1.90
C ALA A 194 -8.22 -10.20 1.41
N ALA A 195 -7.92 -11.35 2.02
CA ALA A 195 -8.36 -12.66 1.55
C ALA A 195 -9.89 -12.79 1.58
N PHE A 196 -10.53 -12.13 2.54
CA PHE A 196 -11.98 -12.09 2.65
C PHE A 196 -12.66 -11.25 1.54
N ASN A 197 -11.93 -10.36 0.86
CA ASN A 197 -12.46 -9.52 -0.21
C ASN A 197 -12.47 -10.26 -1.56
N THR A 198 -13.20 -11.38 -1.59
CA THR A 198 -13.30 -12.26 -2.77
C THR A 198 -13.87 -11.54 -4.01
N THR A 199 -14.72 -10.52 -3.81
CA THR A 199 -15.25 -9.69 -4.89
C THR A 199 -14.15 -8.91 -5.59
N ALA A 200 -13.28 -8.21 -4.84
CA ALA A 200 -12.16 -7.48 -5.43
C ALA A 200 -11.13 -8.43 -6.06
N ILE A 201 -10.87 -9.58 -5.43
CA ILE A 201 -9.94 -10.58 -5.99
C ILE A 201 -10.43 -11.06 -7.37
N ARG A 202 -11.72 -11.42 -7.50
CA ARG A 202 -12.29 -11.83 -8.80
C ARG A 202 -12.25 -10.71 -9.83
N LEU A 203 -12.49 -9.47 -9.40
CA LEU A 203 -12.37 -8.28 -10.25
C LEU A 203 -10.95 -8.16 -10.82
N TYR A 204 -9.93 -8.18 -9.95
CA TYR A 204 -8.53 -8.06 -10.37
C TYR A 204 -8.11 -9.21 -11.28
N GLN A 205 -8.56 -10.44 -11.01
CA GLN A 205 -8.33 -11.59 -11.89
C GLN A 205 -8.96 -11.40 -13.27
N ALA A 206 -10.19 -10.88 -13.33
CA ALA A 206 -10.85 -10.56 -14.61
C ALA A 206 -10.13 -9.44 -15.38
N LEU A 207 -9.41 -8.55 -14.69
CA LEU A 207 -8.55 -7.53 -15.31
C LEU A 207 -7.19 -8.07 -15.76
N GLY A 208 -6.88 -9.34 -15.51
CA GLY A 208 -5.65 -10.01 -15.94
C GLY A 208 -4.58 -10.16 -14.85
N PHE A 209 -4.83 -9.68 -13.63
CA PHE A 209 -3.92 -9.95 -12.51
C PHE A 209 -3.96 -11.43 -12.14
N ARG A 210 -2.81 -12.01 -11.81
CA ARG A 210 -2.67 -13.41 -11.43
C ARG A 210 -2.31 -13.52 -9.95
N LEU A 211 -2.90 -14.50 -9.27
CA LEU A 211 -2.51 -14.80 -7.89
C LEU A 211 -1.04 -15.21 -7.87
N ARG A 212 -0.21 -14.43 -7.16
CA ARG A 212 1.21 -14.73 -6.97
C ARG A 212 1.43 -15.55 -5.72
N ARG A 213 0.91 -15.09 -4.57
CA ARG A 213 1.05 -15.77 -3.27
C ARG A 213 0.03 -15.29 -2.24
N GLN A 214 -0.12 -16.06 -1.18
CA GLN A 214 -0.70 -15.57 0.08
C GLN A 214 0.30 -14.65 0.81
N ALA A 215 -0.25 -13.69 1.55
CA ALA A 215 0.49 -12.70 2.32
C ALA A 215 -0.22 -12.44 3.66
N MET A 216 0.57 -12.08 4.67
CA MET A 216 0.08 -11.66 5.99
C MET A 216 0.40 -10.19 6.20
N PHE A 217 -0.58 -9.44 6.72
CA PHE A 217 -0.43 -8.02 7.04
C PHE A 217 -0.58 -7.82 8.55
N PRO A 218 0.46 -8.16 9.35
CA PRO A 218 0.42 -7.99 10.79
C PRO A 218 0.60 -6.51 11.16
N ALA A 219 -0.10 -6.08 12.20
CA ALA A 219 0.20 -4.90 12.97
C ALA A 219 0.67 -5.34 14.36
N VAL A 220 1.91 -4.99 14.71
CA VAL A 220 2.51 -5.39 15.99
C VAL A 220 2.81 -4.15 16.83
N ARG A 221 2.79 -4.30 18.14
CA ARG A 221 2.99 -3.22 19.09
C ARG A 221 4.34 -3.35 19.78
N VAL A 222 5.07 -2.24 19.80
CA VAL A 222 6.33 -2.09 20.53
C VAL A 222 6.06 -2.26 22.03
N PRO A 223 6.89 -3.01 22.77
CA PRO A 223 6.76 -3.11 24.23
C PRO A 223 6.74 -1.73 24.90
N ALA A 224 5.92 -1.56 25.94
CA ALA A 224 5.75 -0.26 26.61
C ALA A 224 6.95 0.13 27.49
N ASP A 225 7.81 -0.83 27.81
CA ASP A 225 8.98 -0.73 28.69
C ASP A 225 10.31 -0.56 27.93
N VAL A 226 10.28 -0.41 26.59
CA VAL A 226 11.49 -0.09 25.82
C VAL A 226 12.01 1.28 26.24
N PRO A 227 13.28 1.41 26.70
CA PRO A 227 13.86 2.70 27.07
C PRO A 227 13.82 3.67 25.90
N VAL A 228 13.32 4.89 26.13
CA VAL A 228 13.42 5.97 25.14
C VAL A 228 14.89 6.38 25.03
N ALA A 229 15.44 6.31 23.82
CA ALA A 229 16.79 6.77 23.49
C ALA A 229 16.87 8.29 23.39
#